data_AF-A0A249W6F0-F1
#
_entry.id   AF-A0A249W6F0-F1
#
_cell.length_a   1.000
_cell.length_b   1.000
_cell.length_c   1.000
_cell.angle_alpha   90.00
_cell.angle_beta   90.00
_cell.angle_gamma   90.00
#
_symmetry.space_group_name_H-M   'P 1'
#
loop_
_entity.id
_entity.type
_entity.pdbx_description
1 polymer ?
#
loop_
_entity_poly.entity_id
_entity_poly.type
_entity_poly.pdbx_seq_one_letter_code
_entity_poly.pdbx_strand_id
1 'polypeptide(L)'
;MAENLLDWFGINFERIYNEHGGMQREQLKLINKYSILMDAKSNAYMTIKRLEKSKNKSNLDFAANIKNTMTGTLSSEIVQTLSSSEHADEIIIEWQPSSAEEERATHALHYGKCMTIKQAEKLGLGVEYNCQCGMKITSGQSHAQQIVNKINRGKAA
;
A
#
# COMPACT_ATOMS: atom_id res chain seq x y z
N MET A 1 -14.21 -10.57 4.12
CA MET A 1 -13.47 -9.94 3.01
C MET A 1 -12.18 -9.38 3.59
N ALA A 2 -11.06 -9.53 2.88
CA ALA A 2 -9.81 -8.90 3.29
C ALA A 2 -9.98 -7.37 3.22
N GLU A 3 -9.62 -6.66 4.28
CA GLU A 3 -9.60 -5.20 4.30
C GLU A 3 -8.42 -4.74 3.45
N ASN A 4 -8.73 -4.02 2.36
CA ASN A 4 -7.68 -3.37 1.57
C ASN A 4 -7.07 -2.26 2.43
N LEU A 5 -5.75 -2.31 2.57
CA LEU A 5 -5.01 -1.37 3.38
C LEU A 5 -5.27 0.08 2.92
N LEU A 6 -5.30 0.34 1.61
CA LEU A 6 -5.59 1.68 1.08
C LEU A 6 -6.96 2.21 1.50
N ASP A 7 -7.98 1.35 1.46
CA ASP A 7 -9.35 1.72 1.84
C ASP A 7 -9.43 2.08 3.33
N TRP A 8 -8.75 1.30 4.17
CA TRP A 8 -8.65 1.59 5.60
C TRP A 8 -7.95 2.94 5.88
N PHE A 9 -6.92 3.27 5.10
CA PHE A 9 -6.27 4.59 5.15
C PHE A 9 -7.07 5.71 4.46
N GLY A 10 -8.19 5.38 3.81
CA GLY A 10 -9.03 6.33 3.06
C GLY A 10 -8.32 6.93 1.85
N ILE A 11 -7.46 6.15 1.20
CA ILE A 11 -6.75 6.50 -0.04
C ILE A 11 -7.58 6.02 -1.22
N ASN A 12 -8.10 6.96 -2.02
CA ASN A 12 -8.85 6.62 -3.22
C ASN A 12 -7.90 6.54 -4.43
N PHE A 13 -7.61 5.31 -4.88
CA PHE A 13 -6.73 5.06 -6.01
C PHE A 13 -7.20 5.71 -7.31
N GLU A 14 -8.50 5.68 -7.61
CA GLU A 14 -9.07 6.26 -8.84
C GLU A 14 -8.86 7.77 -8.93
N ARG A 15 -8.70 8.46 -7.79
CA ARG A 15 -8.33 9.88 -7.78
C ARG A 15 -6.85 10.11 -8.10
N ILE A 16 -6.00 9.11 -7.89
CA ILE A 16 -4.55 9.18 -8.06
C ILE A 16 -4.12 8.68 -9.46
N TYR A 17 -4.86 7.74 -10.04
CA TYR A 17 -4.60 7.16 -11.34
C TYR A 17 -5.43 7.81 -12.46
N ASN A 18 -4.88 7.90 -13.67
CA ASN A 18 -5.67 8.25 -14.86
C ASN A 18 -5.59 7.13 -15.90
N GLU A 19 -6.67 6.98 -16.65
CA GLU A 19 -6.81 5.98 -17.70
C GLU A 19 -5.82 6.14 -18.87
N HIS A 20 -5.09 7.27 -18.93
CA HIS A 20 -4.11 7.56 -19.99
C HIS A 20 -2.70 7.04 -19.66
N GLY A 21 -2.57 6.20 -18.63
CA GLY A 21 -1.32 5.50 -18.29
C GLY A 21 -0.24 6.37 -17.67
N GLY A 22 -0.53 7.64 -17.36
CA GLY A 22 0.43 8.58 -16.79
C GLY A 22 0.04 9.06 -15.39
N MET A 23 0.93 9.78 -14.70
CA MET A 23 0.60 10.52 -13.48
C MET A 23 0.73 12.02 -13.74
N GLN A 24 -0.39 12.73 -13.66
CA GLN A 24 -0.51 14.17 -13.93
C GLN A 24 -0.22 15.02 -12.70
N ARG A 25 0.00 16.32 -12.91
CA ARG A 25 0.33 17.30 -11.86
C ARG A 25 -0.69 17.33 -10.71
N GLU A 26 -1.98 17.20 -10.98
CA GLU A 26 -3.02 17.19 -9.93
C GLU A 26 -3.00 15.90 -9.10
N GLN A 27 -2.68 14.77 -9.73
CA GLN A 27 -2.51 13.48 -9.05
C GLN A 27 -1.25 13.48 -8.16
N LEU A 28 -0.19 14.15 -8.61
CA LEU A 28 1.00 14.39 -7.79
C LEU A 28 0.71 15.24 -6.57
N LYS A 29 -0.15 16.25 -6.70
CA LYS A 29 -0.59 17.03 -5.55
C LYS A 29 -1.36 16.16 -4.56
N LEU A 30 -2.21 15.26 -5.05
CA LEU A 30 -2.92 14.27 -4.23
C LEU A 30 -1.97 13.32 -3.49
N ILE A 31 -0.95 12.78 -4.15
CA ILE A 31 0.07 11.94 -3.48
C ILE A 31 0.86 12.77 -2.47
N ASN A 32 1.29 13.98 -2.83
CA ASN A 32 2.03 14.87 -1.94
C ASN A 32 1.22 15.30 -0.69
N LYS A 33 -0.12 15.26 -0.74
CA LYS A 33 -0.97 15.46 0.45
C LYS A 33 -0.76 14.36 1.48
N TYR A 34 -0.29 13.19 1.08
CA TYR A 34 0.14 12.15 1.99
C TYR A 34 1.65 12.26 2.21
N SER A 35 2.05 13.04 3.21
CA SER A 35 3.45 13.42 3.47
C SER A 35 4.42 12.25 3.69
N ILE A 36 3.88 11.04 3.90
CA ILE A 36 4.64 9.81 4.18
C ILE A 36 4.83 8.97 2.89
N LEU A 37 4.20 9.36 1.78
CA LEU A 37 4.10 8.56 0.56
C LEU A 37 5.03 9.06 -0.58
N MET A 38 6.27 9.39 -0.22
CA MET A 38 7.26 9.98 -1.14
C MET A 38 7.76 8.98 -2.19
N ASP A 39 7.86 7.69 -1.84
CA ASP A 39 8.40 6.66 -2.73
C ASP A 39 7.33 6.11 -3.69
N ALA A 40 6.05 6.17 -3.30
CA ALA A 40 4.91 5.82 -4.17
C ALA A 40 4.93 6.59 -5.50
N LYS A 41 5.24 7.89 -5.45
CA LYS A 41 5.39 8.73 -6.64
C LYS A 41 6.54 8.26 -7.55
N SER A 42 7.71 8.01 -6.96
CA SER A 42 8.91 7.62 -7.71
C SER A 42 8.70 6.26 -8.38
N ASN A 43 8.19 5.27 -7.63
CA ASN A 43 7.94 3.93 -8.12
C ASN A 43 6.86 3.88 -9.20
N ALA A 44 5.81 4.69 -9.08
CA ALA A 44 4.80 4.81 -10.13
C ALA A 44 5.39 5.41 -11.41
N TYR A 45 6.18 6.48 -11.31
CA TYR A 45 6.84 7.05 -12.49
C TYR A 45 7.79 6.08 -13.18
N MET A 46 8.56 5.32 -12.41
CA MET A 46 9.45 4.29 -12.96
C MET A 46 8.65 3.18 -13.65
N THR A 47 7.51 2.80 -13.08
CA THR A 47 6.62 1.80 -13.67
C THR A 47 5.99 2.30 -14.96
N ILE A 48 5.46 3.53 -14.99
CA ILE A 48 4.95 4.17 -16.22
C ILE A 48 6.02 4.14 -17.31
N LYS A 49 7.22 4.65 -17.02
CA LYS A 49 8.34 4.66 -17.98
C LYS A 49 8.71 3.27 -18.49
N ARG A 50 8.67 2.26 -17.62
CA ARG A 50 8.94 0.86 -18.00
C ARG A 50 7.86 0.32 -18.93
N LEU A 51 6.58 0.54 -18.59
CA LEU A 51 5.45 0.06 -19.38
C LEU A 51 5.38 0.77 -20.75
N GLU A 52 5.65 2.08 -20.81
CA GLU A 52 5.72 2.85 -22.07
C GLU A 52 6.80 2.32 -23.02
N LYS A 53 7.93 1.87 -22.46
CA LYS A 53 9.06 1.28 -23.20
C LYS A 53 8.85 -0.20 -23.54
N SER A 54 7.77 -0.83 -23.07
CA SER A 54 7.52 -2.25 -23.31
C SER A 54 7.20 -2.50 -24.79
N LYS A 55 7.89 -3.48 -25.38
CA LYS A 55 7.60 -3.95 -26.74
C LYS A 55 6.23 -4.63 -26.85
N ASN A 56 5.64 -5.06 -25.73
CA ASN A 56 4.34 -5.72 -25.65
C ASN A 56 3.23 -4.82 -25.08
N LYS A 57 3.38 -3.49 -25.15
CA LYS A 57 2.47 -2.52 -24.51
C LYS A 57 0.99 -2.71 -24.87
N SER A 58 0.68 -3.20 -26.08
CA SER A 58 -0.68 -3.41 -26.56
C SER A 58 -1.43 -4.53 -25.85
N ASN A 59 -0.71 -5.45 -25.19
CA ASN A 59 -1.27 -6.59 -24.47
C ASN A 59 -1.13 -6.44 -22.95
N LEU A 60 -0.64 -5.29 -22.47
CA LEU A 60 -0.50 -5.02 -21.04
C LEU A 60 -1.71 -4.26 -20.54
N ASP A 61 -2.30 -4.74 -19.44
CA ASP A 61 -3.23 -3.93 -18.66
C ASP A 61 -2.43 -2.87 -17.89
N PHE A 62 -2.29 -1.70 -18.52
CA PHE A 62 -1.55 -0.58 -17.98
C PHE A 62 -2.13 -0.10 -16.65
N ALA A 63 -3.46 -0.08 -16.55
CA ALA A 63 -4.18 0.37 -15.36
C ALA A 63 -3.94 -0.56 -14.18
N ALA A 64 -4.09 -1.87 -14.39
CA ALA A 64 -3.81 -2.88 -13.37
C ALA A 64 -2.34 -2.83 -12.92
N ASN A 65 -1.39 -2.64 -13.83
CA ASN A 65 0.03 -2.58 -13.46
C ASN A 65 0.33 -1.35 -12.58
N ILE A 66 -0.16 -0.16 -12.95
CA ILE A 66 0.03 1.04 -12.13
C ILE A 66 -0.69 0.91 -10.78
N LYS A 67 -1.91 0.35 -10.78
CA LYS A 67 -2.67 0.07 -9.56
C LYS A 67 -1.91 -0.85 -8.62
N ASN A 68 -1.35 -1.93 -9.13
CA ASN A 68 -0.60 -2.89 -8.34
C ASN A 68 0.66 -2.27 -7.74
N THR A 69 1.41 -1.49 -8.52
CA THR A 69 2.61 -0.80 -8.03
C THR A 69 2.29 0.25 -6.98
N MET A 70 1.28 1.09 -7.22
CA MET A 70 0.84 2.09 -6.25
C MET A 70 0.35 1.43 -4.97
N THR A 71 -0.52 0.42 -5.09
CA THR A 71 -1.07 -0.30 -3.92
C THR A 71 0.04 -0.95 -3.10
N GLY A 72 0.98 -1.64 -3.75
CA GLY A 72 2.11 -2.25 -3.07
C GLY A 72 3.01 -1.23 -2.38
N THR A 73 3.35 -0.13 -3.06
CA THR A 73 4.26 0.88 -2.48
C THR A 73 3.63 1.61 -1.30
N LEU A 74 2.37 2.05 -1.45
CA LEU A 74 1.62 2.72 -0.39
C LEU A 74 1.44 1.78 0.81
N SER A 75 1.14 0.51 0.55
CA SER A 75 1.01 -0.52 1.59
C SER A 75 2.32 -0.72 2.35
N SER A 76 3.45 -0.76 1.64
CA SER A 76 4.80 -0.83 2.23
C SER A 76 5.06 0.34 3.15
N GLU A 77 4.89 1.57 2.67
CA GLU A 77 5.17 2.78 3.44
C GLU A 77 4.28 2.85 4.69
N ILE A 78 3.01 2.48 4.56
CA ILE A 78 2.07 2.36 5.67
C ILE A 78 2.56 1.37 6.72
N VAL A 79 2.87 0.13 6.32
CA VAL A 79 3.26 -0.94 7.24
C VAL A 79 4.56 -0.55 7.93
N GLN A 80 5.52 -0.01 7.19
CA GLN A 80 6.79 0.46 7.72
C GLN A 80 6.61 1.61 8.73
N THR A 81 5.68 2.54 8.47
CA THR A 81 5.38 3.64 9.39
C THR A 81 4.78 3.12 10.69
N LEU A 82 3.87 2.15 10.60
CA LEU A 82 3.27 1.51 11.78
C LEU A 82 4.31 0.69 12.55
N SER A 83 5.13 -0.11 11.87
CA SER A 83 6.14 -0.98 12.48
C SER A 83 7.30 -0.21 13.14
N SER A 84 7.61 0.98 12.62
CA SER A 84 8.64 1.87 13.17
C SER A 84 8.13 2.81 14.26
N SER A 85 6.84 2.75 14.60
CA SER A 85 6.26 3.60 15.63
C SER A 85 6.62 3.16 17.05
N GLU A 86 6.55 4.10 18.00
CA GLU A 86 6.81 3.84 19.42
C GLU A 86 5.92 2.72 19.99
N HIS A 87 4.67 2.63 19.52
CA HIS A 87 3.67 1.66 19.97
C HIS A 87 3.55 0.43 19.06
N ALA A 88 4.53 0.17 18.21
CA ALA A 88 4.43 -0.91 17.23
C ALA A 88 4.29 -2.31 17.86
N ASP A 89 4.79 -2.51 19.09
CA ASP A 89 4.62 -3.78 19.81
C ASP A 89 3.21 -3.94 20.40
N GLU A 90 2.45 -2.84 20.50
CA GLU A 90 1.07 -2.80 21.02
C GLU A 90 0.02 -2.91 19.90
N ILE A 91 0.44 -2.73 18.65
CA ILE A 91 -0.42 -2.88 17.46
C ILE A 91 -0.38 -4.34 17.02
N ILE A 92 -1.47 -5.06 17.26
CA ILE A 92 -1.65 -6.44 16.83
C ILE A 92 -2.51 -6.45 15.57
N ILE A 93 -2.03 -7.17 14.56
CA ILE A 93 -2.73 -7.33 13.29
C ILE A 93 -3.05 -8.79 13.04
N GLU A 94 -4.15 -9.04 12.35
CA GLU A 94 -4.44 -10.27 11.63
C GLU A 94 -3.97 -10.10 10.18
N TRP A 95 -3.06 -10.96 9.73
CA TRP A 95 -2.61 -10.96 8.34
C TRP A 95 -3.69 -11.60 7.47
N GLN A 96 -4.26 -10.85 6.54
CA GLN A 96 -5.36 -11.33 5.70
C GLN A 96 -4.87 -11.75 4.30
N PRO A 97 -5.64 -12.60 3.60
CA PRO A 97 -5.27 -13.07 2.27
C PRO A 97 -4.97 -11.94 1.28
N SER A 98 -4.11 -12.24 0.31
CA SER A 98 -3.86 -11.37 -0.83
C SER A 98 -5.10 -11.23 -1.72
N SER A 99 -5.26 -10.05 -2.30
CA SER A 99 -6.22 -9.80 -3.38
C SER A 99 -5.65 -10.08 -4.78
N ALA A 100 -4.36 -10.44 -4.88
CA ALA A 100 -3.74 -10.83 -6.13
C ALA A 100 -4.13 -12.26 -6.54
N GLU A 101 -4.26 -12.51 -7.85
CA GLU A 101 -4.42 -13.86 -8.41
C GLU A 101 -3.17 -14.74 -8.25
N GLU A 102 -2.03 -14.16 -7.87
CA GLU A 102 -0.80 -14.90 -7.56
C GLU A 102 -0.78 -15.38 -6.10
N GLU A 103 -0.78 -16.70 -5.92
CA GLU A 103 -0.61 -17.33 -4.62
C GLU A 103 0.87 -17.32 -4.22
N ARG A 104 1.28 -16.37 -3.37
CA ARG A 104 2.60 -16.41 -2.73
C ARG A 104 2.57 -17.41 -1.57
N ALA A 105 3.19 -18.57 -1.78
CA ALA A 105 3.21 -19.68 -0.82
C ALA A 105 3.78 -19.27 0.56
N THR A 106 4.74 -18.35 0.62
CA THR A 106 5.34 -17.89 1.89
C THR A 106 4.37 -17.04 2.71
N HIS A 107 3.65 -16.11 2.07
CA HIS A 107 2.66 -15.27 2.75
C HIS A 107 1.44 -16.09 3.20
N ALA A 108 1.05 -17.10 2.41
CA ALA A 108 -0.07 -17.99 2.73
C ALA A 108 0.11 -18.70 4.09
N LEU A 109 1.35 -18.99 4.50
CA LEU A 109 1.65 -19.57 5.80
C LEU A 109 1.29 -18.66 6.98
N HIS A 110 1.08 -17.38 6.74
CA HIS A 110 0.80 -16.37 7.77
C HIS A 110 -0.65 -15.89 7.78
N TYR A 111 -1.47 -16.26 6.79
CA TYR A 111 -2.88 -15.83 6.74
C TYR A 111 -3.67 -16.31 7.96
N GLY A 112 -4.50 -15.41 8.49
CA GLY A 112 -5.32 -15.60 9.70
C GLY A 112 -4.52 -15.57 11.00
N LYS A 113 -3.17 -15.44 10.96
CA LYS A 113 -2.37 -15.34 12.18
C LYS A 113 -2.40 -13.93 12.72
N CYS A 114 -2.55 -13.82 14.05
CA CYS A 114 -2.38 -12.58 14.79
C CYS A 114 -0.92 -12.42 15.25
N MET A 115 -0.34 -11.25 15.00
CA MET A 115 1.03 -10.91 15.45
C MET A 115 1.20 -9.40 15.57
N THR A 116 2.29 -8.94 16.17
CA THR A 116 2.60 -7.51 16.20
C THR A 116 2.91 -7.00 14.79
N ILE A 117 2.62 -5.72 14.52
CA ILE A 117 2.94 -5.12 13.21
C ILE A 117 4.45 -5.18 12.90
N LYS A 118 5.31 -5.10 13.92
CA LYS A 118 6.76 -5.33 13.80
C LYS A 118 7.10 -6.73 13.29
N GLN A 119 6.46 -7.75 13.85
CA GLN A 119 6.68 -9.13 13.43
C GLN A 119 6.14 -9.35 12.01
N ALA A 120 4.99 -8.78 11.68
CA ALA A 120 4.39 -8.90 10.35
C ALA A 120 5.28 -8.25 9.27
N GLU A 121 5.80 -7.04 9.52
CA GLU A 121 6.72 -6.34 8.63
C GLU A 121 8.00 -7.17 8.40
N LYS A 122 8.61 -7.69 9.47
CA LYS A 122 9.80 -8.55 9.38
C LYS A 122 9.57 -9.83 8.57
N LEU A 123 8.34 -10.33 8.56
CA LEU A 123 7.91 -11.51 7.80
C LEU A 123 7.49 -11.18 6.35
N GLY A 124 7.56 -9.91 5.93
CA GLY A 124 7.34 -9.48 4.55
C GLY A 124 5.97 -8.83 4.28
N LEU A 125 5.13 -8.61 5.31
CA LEU A 125 3.87 -7.88 5.12
C LEU A 125 4.17 -6.46 4.66
N GLY A 126 3.61 -6.05 3.52
CA GLY A 126 3.84 -4.72 2.95
C GLY A 126 5.24 -4.49 2.36
N VAL A 127 6.30 -5.15 2.84
CA VAL A 127 7.70 -4.88 2.46
C VAL A 127 8.04 -5.36 1.05
N GLU A 128 7.53 -6.51 0.62
CA GLU A 128 7.83 -7.01 -0.71
C GLU A 128 7.09 -6.20 -1.77
N TYR A 129 7.82 -5.70 -2.78
CA TYR A 129 7.23 -4.99 -3.91
C TYR A 129 6.05 -5.80 -4.51
N ASN A 130 4.89 -5.15 -4.63
CA ASN A 130 3.59 -5.72 -5.01
C ASN A 130 2.88 -6.61 -3.97
N CYS A 131 3.21 -6.52 -2.68
CA CYS A 131 2.41 -7.17 -1.64
C CYS A 131 0.98 -6.60 -1.65
N GLN A 132 -0.02 -7.48 -1.87
CA GLN A 132 -1.45 -7.14 -1.87
C GLN A 132 -2.22 -7.85 -0.75
N CYS A 133 -1.50 -8.32 0.26
CA CYS A 133 -2.08 -8.90 1.46
C CYS A 133 -2.91 -7.85 2.19
N GLY A 134 -4.11 -8.25 2.62
CA GLY A 134 -4.90 -7.46 3.54
C GLY A 134 -4.30 -7.48 4.95
N MET A 135 -4.71 -6.52 5.75
CA MET A 135 -4.32 -6.44 7.15
C MET A 135 -5.49 -5.89 7.94
N LYS A 136 -5.82 -6.55 9.05
CA LYS A 136 -6.83 -6.06 10.00
C LYS A 136 -6.20 -5.82 11.35
N ILE A 137 -6.44 -4.67 11.94
CA ILE A 137 -5.96 -4.38 13.29
C ILE A 137 -6.90 -5.03 14.30
N THR A 138 -6.37 -5.90 15.14
CA THR A 138 -7.12 -6.60 16.20
C THR A 138 -6.89 -6.00 17.58
N SER A 139 -5.78 -5.27 17.78
CA SER A 139 -5.49 -4.49 18.99
C SER A 139 -4.62 -3.27 18.67
N GLY A 140 -4.64 -2.24 19.53
CA GLY A 140 -3.83 -1.03 19.36
C GLY A 140 -4.41 -0.02 18.37
N GLN A 141 -5.72 -0.09 18.08
CA GLN A 141 -6.41 0.76 17.10
C GLN A 141 -6.18 2.26 17.34
N SER A 142 -6.14 2.71 18.60
CA SER A 142 -5.90 4.12 18.96
C SER A 142 -4.53 4.61 18.46
N HIS A 143 -3.48 3.81 18.66
CA HIS A 143 -2.12 4.13 18.21
C HIS A 143 -2.04 4.15 16.69
N ALA A 144 -2.61 3.13 16.05
CA ALA A 144 -2.65 3.04 14.60
C ALA A 144 -3.44 4.22 13.99
N GLN A 145 -4.57 4.60 14.57
CA GLN A 145 -5.39 5.72 14.10
C GLN A 145 -4.66 7.07 14.22
N GLN A 146 -3.83 7.28 15.24
CA GLN A 146 -3.01 8.49 15.33
C GLN A 146 -2.04 8.60 14.16
N ILE A 147 -1.45 7.49 13.73
CA ILE A 147 -0.54 7.41 12.60
C ILE A 147 -1.30 7.57 11.28
N VAL A 148 -2.45 6.91 11.13
CA VAL A 148 -3.39 7.11 10.00
C VAL A 148 -3.78 8.57 9.87
N ASN A 149 -4.08 9.23 10.99
CA ASN A 149 -4.43 10.65 11.01
C ASN A 149 -3.23 11.51 10.62
N LYS A 150 -2.00 11.18 11.02
CA LYS A 150 -0.78 11.87 10.55
C LYS A 150 -0.59 11.70 9.04
N ILE A 151 -0.77 10.49 8.51
CA ILE A 151 -0.75 10.20 7.07
C ILE A 151 -1.81 11.04 6.35
N ASN A 152 -3.01 11.14 6.93
CA ASN A 152 -4.13 11.88 6.37
C ASN A 152 -4.11 13.40 6.65
N ARG A 153 -3.19 13.95 7.46
CA ARG A 153 -3.24 15.36 7.88
C ARG A 153 -3.01 16.37 6.73
N GLY A 154 -2.51 15.94 5.57
CA GLY A 154 -2.55 16.77 4.36
C GLY A 154 -3.90 16.80 3.63
N LYS A 155 -4.96 16.17 4.17
CA LYS A 155 -6.36 16.35 3.72
C LYS A 155 -7.01 17.65 4.20
N ALA A 156 -6.36 18.46 5.04
CA ALA A 156 -6.90 19.76 5.44
C ALA A 156 -6.91 20.71 4.23
N ALA A 157 -8.10 20.81 3.60
CA ALA A 157 -8.50 21.69 2.48
C ALA A 157 -7.59 21.64 1.24
#